data_AF-A0A0S4L3D5-F1
#
_entry.id   AF-A0A0S4L3D5-F1
#
_cell.length_a   1.000
_cell.length_b   1.000
_cell.length_c   1.000
_cell.angle_alpha   90.00
_cell.angle_beta   90.00
_cell.angle_gamma   90.00
#
_symmetry.space_group_name_H-M   'P 1'
#
loop_
_entity.id
_entity.type
_entity.pdbx_description
1 polymer ?
#
loop_
_entity_poly.entity_id
_entity_poly.type
_entity_poly.pdbx_seq_one_letter_code
_entity_poly.pdbx_strand_id
1 'polypeptide(L)'
;MNRAICQVVLGLIVMLVVPVWAGEVGAPPSVKEQIVKLLASISMKMNFSIDEKFCRQFFEDFKKQHKIEYVQPIIQADRVDDPKLAPFFAKCPTVKWIGDETDEPGYRLNTKEFRHQLAPTLVGTAHFRLYKVDIDNNKANGKEHVFYSDKFVREPPPGEELPPVHEGDNTRGEYVAVDFEDCAVLGGVTVGDGGTPEFPIYNGVIRYRGRLYLYDLMAAGGYKLYLNELTARQDRFKIICRYWQ
;
A
#
# COMPACT_ATOMS: atom_id res chain seq x y z
N MET A 1 -56.30 -34.84 45.96
CA MET A 1 -54.98 -34.25 46.25
C MET A 1 -54.41 -33.67 44.97
N ASN A 2 -54.06 -32.39 45.03
CA ASN A 2 -53.75 -31.54 43.88
C ASN A 2 -52.32 -31.73 43.34
N ARG A 3 -52.25 -31.73 41.99
CA ARG A 3 -51.20 -31.35 41.03
C ARG A 3 -49.85 -30.82 41.56
N ALA A 4 -48.77 -31.27 40.92
CA ALA A 4 -47.76 -30.39 40.32
C ALA A 4 -46.90 -31.19 39.30
N ILE A 5 -47.16 -30.98 38.00
CA ILE A 5 -46.30 -31.42 36.90
C ILE A 5 -45.41 -30.23 36.56
N CYS A 6 -44.11 -30.36 36.83
CA CYS A 6 -43.11 -29.34 36.54
C CYS A 6 -42.61 -29.56 35.10
N GLN A 7 -43.11 -28.78 34.14
CA GLN A 7 -42.58 -28.74 32.78
C GLN A 7 -41.33 -27.86 32.74
N VAL A 8 -40.17 -28.47 32.54
CA VAL A 8 -38.92 -27.78 32.21
C VAL A 8 -38.98 -27.41 30.73
N VAL A 9 -39.22 -26.13 30.44
CA VAL A 9 -39.12 -25.57 29.09
C VAL A 9 -37.63 -25.33 28.81
N LEU A 10 -37.01 -26.26 28.09
CA LEU A 10 -35.65 -26.10 27.57
C LEU A 10 -35.73 -25.16 26.35
N GLY A 11 -35.49 -23.87 26.58
CA GLY A 11 -35.41 -22.86 25.53
C GLY A 11 -34.19 -23.09 24.65
N LEU A 12 -34.40 -23.62 23.45
CA LEU A 12 -33.39 -23.72 22.41
C LEU A 12 -33.09 -22.31 21.87
N ILE A 13 -32.06 -21.65 22.40
CA ILE A 13 -31.53 -20.41 21.83
C ILE A 13 -30.75 -20.79 20.57
N VAL A 14 -31.43 -20.77 19.44
CA VAL A 14 -30.78 -20.80 18.12
C VAL A 14 -30.12 -19.43 17.95
N MET A 15 -28.84 -19.32 18.31
CA MET A 15 -28.03 -18.20 17.87
C MET A 15 -27.87 -18.33 16.35
N LEU A 16 -28.68 -17.57 15.63
CA LEU A 16 -28.43 -17.24 14.23
C LEU A 16 -27.10 -16.48 14.18
N VAL A 17 -26.01 -17.21 13.97
CA VAL A 17 -24.75 -16.64 13.52
C VAL A 17 -25.03 -16.10 12.13
N VAL A 18 -25.40 -14.83 12.05
CA VAL A 18 -25.43 -14.12 10.78
C VAL A 18 -23.98 -14.11 10.32
N PRO A 19 -23.61 -14.75 9.20
CA PRO A 19 -22.28 -14.58 8.66
C PRO A 19 -22.14 -13.08 8.40
N VAL A 20 -21.21 -12.44 9.11
CA VAL A 20 -20.73 -11.11 8.76
C VAL A 20 -20.10 -11.29 7.39
N TRP A 21 -20.91 -11.07 6.35
CA TRP A 21 -20.43 -10.89 5.01
C TRP A 21 -19.56 -9.65 5.09
N ALA A 22 -18.24 -9.87 5.10
CA ALA A 22 -17.27 -8.85 4.75
C ALA A 22 -17.66 -8.38 3.35
N GLY A 23 -18.48 -7.33 3.30
CA GLY A 23 -18.82 -6.67 2.05
C GLY A 23 -17.51 -6.34 1.37
N GLU A 24 -17.37 -6.71 0.11
CA GLU A 24 -16.26 -6.29 -0.74
C GLU A 24 -16.27 -4.76 -0.75
N VAL A 25 -15.53 -4.15 0.16
CA VAL A 25 -15.21 -2.73 0.09
C VAL A 25 -14.20 -2.65 -1.05
N GLY A 26 -14.70 -2.62 -2.28
CA GLY A 26 -13.88 -2.44 -3.46
C GLY A 26 -13.29 -1.02 -3.48
N ALA A 27 -12.28 -0.78 -4.31
CA ALA A 27 -11.89 0.58 -4.65
C ALA A 27 -13.15 1.38 -5.04
N PRO A 28 -13.20 2.71 -4.82
CA PRO A 28 -14.31 3.53 -5.27
C PRO A 28 -14.66 3.15 -6.71
N PRO A 29 -15.95 2.93 -7.07
CA PRO A 29 -16.35 2.45 -8.39
C PRO A 29 -15.64 3.15 -9.55
N SER A 30 -15.26 4.42 -9.35
CA SER A 30 -14.52 5.25 -10.30
C SER A 30 -13.11 4.76 -10.66
N VAL A 31 -12.34 4.11 -9.77
CA VAL A 31 -10.93 3.77 -10.07
C VAL A 31 -10.84 2.59 -11.03
N LYS A 32 -11.64 1.54 -10.79
CA LYS A 32 -11.68 0.37 -11.68
C LYS A 32 -12.09 0.77 -13.10
N GLU A 33 -13.15 1.57 -13.21
CA GLU A 33 -13.66 2.05 -14.50
C GLU A 33 -12.64 2.91 -15.24
N GLN A 34 -11.94 3.79 -14.52
CA GLN A 34 -10.87 4.61 -15.09
C GLN A 34 -9.71 3.76 -15.63
N ILE A 35 -9.25 2.76 -14.86
CA ILE A 35 -8.18 1.86 -15.31
C ILE A 35 -8.61 1.08 -16.56
N VAL A 36 -9.84 0.54 -16.59
CA VAL A 36 -10.36 -0.16 -17.78
C VAL A 36 -10.39 0.77 -18.99
N LYS A 37 -10.92 1.99 -18.82
CA LYS A 37 -11.01 2.98 -19.90
C LYS A 37 -9.62 3.36 -20.42
N LEU A 38 -8.66 3.60 -19.53
CA LEU A 38 -7.28 3.90 -19.89
C LEU A 38 -6.64 2.73 -20.64
N LEU A 39 -6.71 1.52 -20.09
CA LEU A 39 -6.07 0.34 -20.70
C LEU A 39 -6.76 -0.12 -22.00
N ALA A 40 -7.96 0.35 -22.30
CA ALA A 40 -8.63 0.17 -23.59
C ALA A 40 -8.13 1.15 -24.66
N SER A 41 -7.60 2.32 -24.27
CA SER A 41 -7.12 3.35 -25.21
C SER A 41 -5.63 3.23 -25.54
N ILE A 42 -4.89 2.37 -24.83
CA ILE A 42 -3.46 2.15 -25.04
C ILE A 42 -3.13 0.69 -25.36
N SER A 43 -2.00 0.47 -26.02
CA SER A 43 -1.40 -0.85 -26.17
C SER A 43 -0.16 -0.91 -25.29
N MET A 44 -0.02 -1.95 -24.48
CA MET A 44 1.19 -2.15 -23.68
C MET A 44 1.79 -3.51 -24.02
N LYS A 45 3.12 -3.57 -24.07
CA LYS A 45 3.89 -4.78 -24.28
C LYS A 45 4.61 -5.14 -22.99
N MET A 46 4.65 -6.44 -22.69
CA MET A 46 5.44 -6.95 -21.59
C MET A 46 6.93 -6.69 -21.87
N ASN A 47 7.55 -5.91 -21.00
CA ASN A 47 8.97 -5.56 -21.05
C ASN A 47 9.80 -6.51 -20.18
N PHE A 48 9.22 -7.01 -19.08
CA PHE A 48 9.87 -7.95 -18.17
C PHE A 48 8.85 -8.85 -17.47
N SER A 49 9.24 -10.10 -17.24
CA SER A 49 8.47 -11.05 -16.43
C SER A 49 9.37 -12.07 -15.75
N ILE A 50 9.10 -12.37 -14.49
CA ILE A 50 9.67 -13.55 -13.82
C ILE A 50 8.95 -14.84 -14.27
N ASP A 51 7.63 -14.76 -14.49
CA ASP A 51 6.80 -15.81 -15.06
C ASP A 51 5.91 -15.19 -16.15
N GLU A 52 6.27 -15.47 -17.41
CA GLU A 52 5.58 -14.93 -18.59
C GLU A 52 4.11 -15.35 -18.65
N LYS A 53 3.79 -16.61 -18.32
CA LYS A 53 2.41 -17.11 -18.38
C LYS A 53 1.55 -16.42 -17.32
N PHE A 54 2.10 -16.28 -16.11
CA PHE A 54 1.44 -15.51 -15.06
C PHE A 54 1.22 -14.05 -15.46
N CYS A 55 2.27 -13.36 -15.93
CA CYS A 55 2.20 -11.95 -16.29
C CYS A 55 1.20 -11.71 -17.43
N ARG A 56 1.24 -12.48 -18.51
CA ARG A 56 0.25 -12.36 -19.61
C ARG A 56 -1.18 -12.51 -19.11
N GLN A 57 -1.44 -13.50 -18.26
CA GLN A 57 -2.78 -13.71 -17.72
C GLN A 57 -3.19 -12.61 -16.73
N PHE A 58 -2.28 -12.16 -15.87
CA PHE A 58 -2.50 -11.03 -14.99
C PHE A 58 -2.89 -9.79 -15.79
N PHE A 59 -2.16 -9.46 -16.87
CA PHE A 59 -2.46 -8.28 -17.67
C PHE A 59 -3.84 -8.34 -18.31
N GLU A 60 -4.22 -9.49 -18.89
CA GLU A 60 -5.56 -9.69 -19.45
C GLU A 60 -6.68 -9.57 -18.40
N ASP A 61 -6.45 -10.13 -17.22
CA ASP A 61 -7.38 -10.04 -16.09
C ASP A 61 -7.46 -8.61 -15.56
N PHE A 62 -6.33 -7.91 -15.42
CA PHE A 62 -6.23 -6.55 -14.93
C PHE A 62 -6.88 -5.54 -15.88
N LYS A 63 -6.68 -5.68 -17.20
CA LYS A 63 -7.38 -4.86 -18.21
C LYS A 63 -8.89 -4.94 -18.10
N LYS A 64 -9.42 -6.10 -17.71
CA LYS A 64 -10.86 -6.36 -17.57
C LYS A 64 -11.34 -6.22 -16.12
N GLN A 65 -10.43 -5.91 -15.19
CA GLN A 65 -10.66 -5.91 -13.74
C GLN A 65 -11.29 -7.24 -13.24
N HIS A 66 -10.96 -8.35 -13.90
CA HIS A 66 -11.47 -9.68 -13.62
C HIS A 66 -10.59 -10.37 -12.58
N LYS A 67 -11.20 -10.89 -11.50
CA LYS A 67 -10.48 -11.56 -10.39
C LYS A 67 -9.44 -10.68 -9.69
N ILE A 68 -9.57 -9.36 -9.80
CA ILE A 68 -8.76 -8.38 -9.06
C ILE A 68 -9.55 -7.90 -7.85
N GLU A 69 -9.07 -8.25 -6.66
CA GLU A 69 -9.60 -7.75 -5.40
C GLU A 69 -8.72 -6.59 -4.93
N TYR A 70 -9.31 -5.43 -4.67
CA TYR A 70 -8.57 -4.26 -4.18
C TYR A 70 -8.57 -4.27 -2.66
N VAL A 71 -7.39 -4.24 -2.07
CA VAL A 71 -7.25 -4.12 -0.61
C VAL A 71 -7.48 -2.66 -0.24
N GLN A 72 -8.47 -2.40 0.62
CA GLN A 72 -8.71 -1.05 1.08
C GLN A 72 -7.73 -0.66 2.18
N PRO A 73 -7.31 0.61 2.21
CA PRO A 73 -6.62 1.11 3.37
C PRO A 73 -7.58 1.17 4.56
N ILE A 74 -7.07 0.80 5.72
CA ILE A 74 -7.75 0.98 7.01
C ILE A 74 -7.73 2.45 7.46
N ILE A 75 -6.79 3.25 6.94
CA ILE A 75 -6.70 4.69 7.18
C ILE A 75 -6.37 5.41 5.89
N GLN A 76 -7.09 6.52 5.66
CA GLN A 76 -6.76 7.52 4.66
C GLN A 76 -6.69 8.89 5.34
N ALA A 77 -5.65 9.64 5.01
CA ALA A 77 -5.39 10.97 5.54
C ALA A 77 -4.72 11.82 4.46
N ASP A 78 -5.02 13.11 4.40
CA ASP A 78 -4.42 14.00 3.40
C ASP A 78 -3.16 14.69 3.93
N ARG A 79 -2.89 14.60 5.24
CA ARG A 79 -1.80 15.30 5.93
C ARG A 79 -1.16 14.40 6.99
N VAL A 80 0.14 14.59 7.23
CA VAL A 80 0.90 13.78 8.19
C VAL A 80 0.41 13.95 9.64
N ASP A 81 -0.10 15.13 9.96
CA ASP A 81 -0.61 15.48 11.29
C ASP A 81 -2.08 15.08 11.51
N ASP A 82 -2.68 14.33 10.57
CA ASP A 82 -4.05 13.84 10.74
C ASP A 82 -4.14 12.96 11.99
N PRO A 83 -5.06 13.23 12.93
CA PRO A 83 -5.18 12.49 14.19
C PRO A 83 -5.42 10.99 14.00
N LYS A 84 -5.89 10.54 12.83
CA LYS A 84 -6.02 9.11 12.51
C LYS A 84 -4.68 8.40 12.44
N LEU A 85 -3.61 9.09 12.03
CA LEU A 85 -2.27 8.53 11.90
C LEU A 85 -1.52 8.48 13.24
N ALA A 86 -1.87 9.36 14.18
CA ALA A 86 -1.17 9.51 15.46
C ALA A 86 -0.98 8.20 16.24
N PRO A 87 -1.96 7.27 16.35
CA PRO A 87 -1.77 6.00 17.05
C PRO A 87 -0.67 5.11 16.45
N PHE A 88 -0.43 5.20 15.13
CA PHE A 88 0.53 4.36 14.42
C PHE A 88 1.94 4.91 14.53
N PHE A 89 2.09 6.23 14.38
CA PHE A 89 3.37 6.89 14.63
C PHE A 89 3.80 6.79 16.10
N ALA A 90 2.84 6.86 17.04
CA ALA A 90 3.12 6.68 18.46
C ALA A 90 3.51 5.25 18.82
N LYS A 91 3.03 4.23 18.08
CA LYS A 91 3.31 2.82 18.39
C LYS A 91 4.78 2.46 18.15
N CYS A 92 5.36 2.95 17.06
CA CYS A 92 6.75 2.70 16.71
C CYS A 92 7.48 4.01 16.38
N PRO A 93 7.85 4.79 17.41
CA PRO A 93 8.46 6.10 17.22
C PRO A 93 9.80 6.01 16.48
N THR A 94 10.53 4.90 16.59
CA THR A 94 11.85 4.72 15.99
C THR A 94 11.83 4.15 14.57
N VAL A 95 10.66 3.76 14.05
CA VAL A 95 10.55 3.25 12.67
C VAL A 95 10.85 4.39 11.70
N LYS A 96 11.73 4.13 10.74
CA LYS A 96 11.92 5.02 9.59
C LYS A 96 10.77 4.78 8.62
N TRP A 97 9.86 5.73 8.48
CA TRP A 97 8.69 5.60 7.60
C TRP A 97 8.99 5.83 6.11
N ILE A 98 10.28 5.93 5.77
CA ILE A 98 10.82 6.04 4.42
C ILE A 98 11.87 4.95 4.28
N GLY A 99 11.86 4.24 3.15
CA GLY A 99 12.96 3.35 2.80
C GLY A 99 14.25 4.15 2.67
N ASP A 100 15.33 3.70 3.33
CA ASP A 100 16.66 4.28 3.12
C ASP A 100 16.95 4.25 1.60
N GLU A 101 17.16 5.44 1.03
CA GLU A 101 17.82 5.59 -0.27
C GLU A 101 19.14 4.82 -0.21
N THR A 102 19.36 4.01 -1.25
CA THR A 102 20.65 3.58 -1.79
C THR A 102 21.90 4.09 -1.05
N ASP A 103 22.86 3.19 -0.79
CA ASP A 103 24.22 3.43 -0.24
C ASP A 103 25.09 4.44 -1.06
N GLU A 104 24.52 5.50 -1.62
CA GLU A 104 25.27 6.60 -2.22
C GLU A 104 25.92 7.43 -1.11
N PRO A 105 27.26 7.57 -1.14
CA PRO A 105 28.03 8.26 -0.11
C PRO A 105 27.86 9.77 -0.26
N GLY A 106 26.74 10.30 0.23
CA GLY A 106 26.47 11.74 0.25
C GLY A 106 25.35 12.17 1.19
N TYR A 107 24.53 11.24 1.69
CA TYR A 107 23.26 11.62 2.32
C TYR A 107 23.14 11.05 3.73
N ARG A 108 23.72 11.78 4.70
CA ARG A 108 23.63 11.46 6.13
C ARG A 108 22.79 12.50 6.86
N LEU A 109 21.52 12.19 7.08
CA LEU A 109 20.73 12.80 8.16
C LEU A 109 20.69 11.80 9.33
N ASN A 110 21.76 11.76 10.13
CA ASN A 110 21.82 10.91 11.32
C ASN A 110 22.75 11.50 12.40
N THR A 111 22.45 12.69 12.89
CA THR A 111 23.02 13.20 14.15
C THR A 111 22.12 12.85 15.33
N LYS A 112 22.71 12.66 16.51
CA LYS A 112 22.00 12.25 17.75
C LYS A 112 20.89 13.23 18.17
N GLU A 113 21.00 14.50 17.80
CA GLU A 113 20.04 15.56 18.13
C GLU A 113 18.73 15.46 17.34
N PHE A 114 18.74 14.87 16.13
CA PHE A 114 17.54 14.76 15.29
C PHE A 114 16.67 13.53 15.59
N ARG A 115 17.14 12.60 16.43
CA ARG A 115 16.41 11.36 16.77
C ARG A 115 15.16 11.59 17.63
N HIS A 116 15.00 12.76 18.23
CA HIS A 116 13.86 13.06 19.10
C HIS A 116 12.71 13.79 18.40
N GLN A 117 12.91 14.22 17.15
CA GLN A 117 11.91 14.97 16.37
C GLN A 117 11.39 14.12 15.22
N LEU A 118 11.02 12.86 15.47
CA LEU A 118 10.76 11.73 14.55
C LEU A 118 9.74 11.92 13.40
N ALA A 119 9.34 13.16 13.11
CA ALA A 119 8.48 13.57 12.00
C ALA A 119 9.16 14.28 10.79
N PRO A 120 10.49 14.54 10.68
CA PRO A 120 11.00 15.48 9.67
C PRO A 120 11.07 14.84 8.27
N THR A 121 10.96 13.51 8.18
CA THR A 121 11.04 12.77 6.92
C THR A 121 9.74 12.85 6.10
N LEU A 122 8.59 13.06 6.75
CA LEU A 122 7.29 13.10 6.06
C LEU A 122 6.81 14.54 5.77
N VAL A 123 7.65 15.54 5.94
CA VAL A 123 7.22 16.94 5.71
C VAL A 123 6.96 17.15 4.22
N GLY A 124 5.80 17.70 3.87
CA GLY A 124 5.36 17.90 2.49
C GLY A 124 4.70 16.69 1.82
N THR A 125 4.61 15.54 2.50
CA THR A 125 3.90 14.35 2.01
C THR A 125 2.37 14.54 2.15
N ALA A 126 1.61 14.00 1.20
CA ALA A 126 0.14 14.06 1.16
C ALA A 126 -0.46 12.68 0.84
N HIS A 127 -1.79 12.56 0.96
CA HIS A 127 -2.56 11.37 0.56
C HIS A 127 -2.06 10.03 1.15
N PHE A 128 -1.87 9.99 2.46
CA PHE A 128 -1.46 8.80 3.18
C PHE A 128 -2.50 7.70 3.14
N ARG A 129 -2.03 6.46 3.02
CA ARG A 129 -2.88 5.27 3.10
C ARG A 129 -2.18 4.21 3.93
N LEU A 130 -2.85 3.69 4.95
CA LEU A 130 -2.36 2.56 5.73
C LEU A 130 -3.21 1.34 5.40
N TYR A 131 -2.57 0.26 4.98
CA TYR A 131 -3.20 -1.03 4.70
C TYR A 131 -2.82 -2.01 5.80
N LYS A 132 -3.78 -2.84 6.21
CA LYS A 132 -3.51 -4.02 7.03
C LYS A 132 -3.56 -5.24 6.13
N VAL A 133 -2.47 -5.99 6.08
CA VAL A 133 -2.30 -7.11 5.16
C VAL A 133 -1.75 -8.32 5.88
N ASP A 134 -1.99 -9.49 5.31
CA ASP A 134 -1.44 -10.78 5.75
C ASP A 134 -0.44 -11.21 4.66
N ILE A 135 0.83 -10.80 4.83
CA ILE A 135 1.86 -10.93 3.79
C ILE A 135 2.42 -12.36 3.74
N ASP A 136 2.55 -13.01 4.90
CA ASP A 136 3.06 -14.38 5.02
C ASP A 136 1.95 -15.44 4.98
N ASN A 137 0.69 -15.02 4.81
CA ASN A 137 -0.51 -15.86 4.81
C ASN A 137 -0.66 -16.66 6.13
N ASN A 138 -0.15 -16.10 7.22
CA ASN A 138 -0.30 -16.65 8.55
C ASN A 138 -1.30 -15.80 9.34
N LYS A 139 -2.53 -16.32 9.43
CA LYS A 139 -3.64 -15.67 10.13
C LYS A 139 -3.37 -15.40 11.62
N ALA A 140 -2.35 -16.04 12.22
CA ALA A 140 -1.99 -15.82 13.61
C ALA A 140 -1.15 -14.55 13.83
N ASN A 141 -0.39 -14.13 12.83
CA ASN A 141 0.51 -12.96 12.90
C ASN A 141 0.28 -11.92 11.78
N GLY A 142 -0.76 -12.08 10.93
CA GLY A 142 -1.20 -11.17 9.84
C GLY A 142 -1.53 -9.74 10.29
N LYS A 143 -0.50 -9.09 10.80
CA LYS A 143 -0.43 -7.79 11.44
C LYS A 143 0.57 -6.90 10.71
N GLU A 144 1.09 -7.31 9.56
CA GLU A 144 1.91 -6.41 8.76
C GLU A 144 1.05 -5.28 8.24
N HIS A 145 1.65 -4.10 8.25
CA HIS A 145 1.03 -2.93 7.68
C HIS A 145 1.86 -2.48 6.50
N VAL A 146 1.16 -2.02 5.46
CA VAL A 146 1.80 -1.34 4.35
C VAL A 146 1.36 0.10 4.42
N PHE A 147 2.32 0.99 4.54
CA PHE A 147 2.10 2.42 4.60
C PHE A 147 2.44 3.03 3.25
N TYR A 148 1.55 3.87 2.75
CA TYR A 148 1.75 4.65 1.54
C TYR A 148 1.76 6.13 1.88
N SER A 149 2.62 6.87 1.19
CA SER A 149 2.60 8.32 1.14
C SER A 149 2.99 8.81 -0.25
N ASP A 150 2.35 9.89 -0.71
CA ASP A 150 2.88 10.69 -1.81
C ASP A 150 4.14 11.45 -1.35
N LYS A 151 4.98 11.84 -2.31
CA LYS A 151 5.96 12.93 -2.26
C LYS A 151 6.74 13.09 -0.97
N PHE A 152 7.99 12.65 -0.94
CA PHE A 152 8.89 13.07 0.13
C PHE A 152 9.58 14.37 -0.24
N VAL A 153 9.35 15.42 0.57
CA VAL A 153 10.23 16.58 0.53
C VAL A 153 11.26 16.38 1.61
N ARG A 154 12.52 16.23 1.20
CA ARG A 154 13.63 16.19 2.14
C ARG A 154 13.69 17.52 2.87
N GLU A 155 13.66 17.51 4.20
CA GLU A 155 14.04 18.71 4.96
C GLU A 155 15.57 18.86 4.90
N PRO A 156 16.09 20.05 4.55
CA PRO A 156 17.52 20.29 4.63
C PRO A 156 17.94 20.34 6.11
N PRO A 157 19.20 20.01 6.43
CA PRO A 157 19.76 20.37 7.72
C PRO A 157 19.57 21.88 8.01
N PRO A 158 19.44 22.28 9.28
CA PRO A 158 19.34 23.70 9.64
C PRO A 158 20.54 24.49 9.10
N GLY A 159 20.26 25.53 8.32
CA GLY A 159 21.30 26.39 7.73
C GLY A 159 21.82 25.95 6.36
N GLU A 160 21.27 24.89 5.77
CA GLU A 160 21.56 24.48 4.40
C GLU A 160 20.40 24.84 3.47
N GLU A 161 20.71 25.34 2.28
CA GLU A 161 19.72 25.46 1.21
C GLU A 161 19.49 24.10 0.56
N LEU A 162 18.22 23.78 0.27
CA LEU A 162 17.91 22.56 -0.46
C LEU A 162 18.59 22.61 -1.84
N PRO A 163 19.27 21.53 -2.27
CA PRO A 163 19.62 21.43 -3.68
C PRO A 163 18.34 21.57 -4.50
N PRO A 164 18.40 22.19 -5.69
CA PRO A 164 17.23 22.32 -6.55
C PRO A 164 16.66 20.93 -6.79
N VAL A 165 15.41 20.72 -6.34
CA VAL A 165 14.74 19.42 -6.49
C VAL A 165 14.60 19.17 -7.99
N HIS A 166 15.22 18.11 -8.50
CA HIS A 166 15.02 17.72 -9.89
C HIS A 166 13.53 17.40 -10.07
N GLU A 167 12.91 17.91 -11.13
CA GLU A 167 11.47 17.70 -11.39
C GLU A 167 11.07 16.21 -11.39
N GLY A 168 12.01 15.31 -11.72
CA GLY A 168 11.82 13.86 -11.68
C GLY A 168 11.72 13.24 -10.28
N ASP A 169 12.21 13.92 -9.25
CA ASP A 169 12.11 13.48 -7.85
C ASP A 169 10.78 13.93 -7.20
N ASN A 170 10.07 14.87 -7.84
CA ASN A 170 8.76 15.37 -7.41
C ASN A 170 7.56 14.49 -7.81
N THR A 171 7.80 13.30 -8.37
CA THR A 171 6.76 12.42 -8.96
C THR A 171 6.72 11.02 -8.34
N ARG A 172 7.29 10.87 -7.14
CA ARG A 172 7.57 9.57 -6.52
C ARG A 172 6.92 9.44 -5.15
N GLY A 173 5.92 8.56 -5.09
CA GLY A 173 5.37 8.04 -3.85
C GLY A 173 6.13 6.79 -3.41
N GLU A 174 5.85 6.31 -2.21
CA GLU A 174 6.43 5.05 -1.73
C GLU A 174 5.41 4.24 -0.95
N TYR A 175 5.54 2.92 -1.07
CA TYR A 175 4.95 1.96 -0.16
C TYR A 175 6.04 1.37 0.73
N VAL A 176 5.86 1.46 2.05
CA VAL A 176 6.76 0.90 3.07
C VAL A 176 6.02 -0.18 3.85
N ALA A 177 6.59 -1.38 3.94
CA ALA A 177 6.06 -2.42 4.81
C ALA A 177 6.63 -2.26 6.23
N VAL A 178 5.76 -2.27 7.24
CA VAL A 178 6.12 -2.07 8.64
C VAL A 178 5.54 -3.20 9.50
N ASP A 179 6.40 -3.76 10.36
CA ASP A 179 5.98 -4.58 11.48
C ASP A 179 5.88 -3.70 12.72
N PHE A 180 4.67 -3.50 13.23
CA PHE A 180 4.44 -2.69 14.41
C PHE A 180 4.67 -3.41 15.74
N GLU A 181 4.76 -4.74 15.74
CA GLU A 181 5.05 -5.49 16.96
C GLU A 181 6.55 -5.45 17.23
N ASP A 182 7.36 -5.62 16.17
CA ASP A 182 8.82 -5.56 16.25
C ASP A 182 9.39 -4.16 15.96
N CYS A 183 8.54 -3.19 15.63
CA CYS A 183 8.92 -1.83 15.20
C CYS A 183 10.03 -1.84 14.15
N ALA A 184 9.84 -2.65 13.10
CA ALA A 184 10.81 -2.87 12.04
C ALA A 184 10.25 -2.44 10.68
N VAL A 185 11.10 -1.79 9.87
CA VAL A 185 10.86 -1.60 8.44
C VAL A 185 11.23 -2.89 7.74
N LEU A 186 10.30 -3.43 6.99
CA LEU A 186 10.44 -4.71 6.33
C LEU A 186 10.84 -4.58 4.85
N GLY A 187 10.72 -3.38 4.29
CA GLY A 187 11.12 -3.01 2.93
C GLY A 187 10.32 -1.81 2.43
N GLY A 188 10.66 -1.33 1.23
CA GLY A 188 9.90 -0.29 0.53
C GLY A 188 9.95 -0.44 -0.98
N VAL A 189 9.03 0.20 -1.68
CA VAL A 189 9.05 0.35 -3.15
C VAL A 189 8.51 1.71 -3.55
N THR A 190 9.28 2.37 -4.42
CA THR A 190 8.86 3.62 -5.05
C THR A 190 7.82 3.37 -6.13
N VAL A 191 6.82 4.23 -6.20
CA VAL A 191 5.75 4.23 -7.21
C VAL A 191 5.57 5.64 -7.77
N GLY A 192 4.84 5.78 -8.88
CA GLY A 192 4.41 7.10 -9.33
C GLY A 192 3.46 7.75 -8.32
N ASP A 193 3.57 9.07 -8.13
CA ASP A 193 2.60 9.89 -7.38
C ASP A 193 2.07 11.07 -8.19
N GLY A 194 1.05 11.76 -7.66
CA GLY A 194 0.72 13.12 -8.09
C GLY A 194 0.29 13.25 -9.56
N GLY A 195 -0.37 12.22 -10.11
CA GLY A 195 -0.83 12.23 -11.52
C GLY A 195 -1.71 13.44 -11.84
N THR A 196 -1.66 13.92 -13.08
CA THR A 196 -2.53 15.00 -13.57
C THR A 196 -3.78 14.42 -14.23
N PRO A 197 -4.83 15.22 -14.50
CA PRO A 197 -5.98 14.74 -15.27
C PRO A 197 -5.61 14.18 -16.65
N GLU A 198 -4.57 14.72 -17.28
CA GLU A 198 -4.05 14.28 -18.58
C GLU A 198 -3.22 13.00 -18.46
N PHE A 199 -2.51 12.84 -17.34
CA PHE A 199 -1.60 11.74 -17.04
C PHE A 199 -1.92 11.14 -15.67
N PRO A 200 -3.07 10.48 -15.53
CA PRO A 200 -3.48 9.92 -14.26
C PRO A 200 -2.54 8.78 -13.85
N ILE A 201 -2.28 8.71 -12.55
CA ILE A 201 -1.48 7.66 -11.94
C ILE A 201 -2.39 6.83 -11.03
N TYR A 202 -2.29 5.52 -11.16
CA TYR A 202 -3.05 4.57 -10.36
C TYR A 202 -2.07 3.60 -9.70
N ASN A 203 -1.98 3.65 -8.39
CA ASN A 203 -1.22 2.70 -7.60
C ASN A 203 -2.08 2.18 -6.44
N GLY A 204 -1.79 0.97 -5.96
CA GLY A 204 -2.55 0.35 -4.88
C GLY A 204 -2.15 -1.07 -4.57
N VAL A 205 -2.72 -1.59 -3.48
CA VAL A 205 -2.58 -2.99 -3.06
C VAL A 205 -3.77 -3.80 -3.61
N ILE A 206 -3.46 -4.92 -4.27
CA ILE A 206 -4.46 -5.86 -4.78
C ILE A 206 -4.16 -7.28 -4.30
N ARG A 207 -5.21 -8.10 -4.22
CA ARG A 207 -5.11 -9.56 -4.13
C ARG A 207 -5.46 -10.16 -5.49
N TYR A 208 -4.57 -11.02 -5.99
CA TYR A 208 -4.75 -11.76 -7.24
C TYR A 208 -4.29 -13.20 -7.04
N ARG A 209 -5.17 -14.16 -7.35
CA ARG A 209 -4.90 -15.61 -7.15
C ARG A 209 -4.40 -15.96 -5.73
N GLY A 210 -4.98 -15.30 -4.73
CA GLY A 210 -4.68 -15.52 -3.31
C GLY A 210 -3.44 -14.80 -2.78
N ARG A 211 -2.62 -14.17 -3.64
CA ARG A 211 -1.40 -13.46 -3.25
C ARG A 211 -1.59 -11.94 -3.31
N LEU A 212 -0.78 -11.22 -2.55
CA LEU A 212 -0.80 -9.76 -2.49
C LEU A 212 0.21 -9.15 -3.45
N TYR A 213 -0.21 -8.10 -4.15
CA TYR A 213 0.63 -7.34 -5.07
C TYR A 213 0.41 -5.84 -4.90
N LEU A 214 1.45 -5.07 -5.16
CA LEU A 214 1.37 -3.65 -5.43
C LEU A 214 1.40 -3.46 -6.94
N TYR A 215 0.39 -2.79 -7.48
CA TYR A 215 0.41 -2.33 -8.86
C TYR A 215 0.75 -0.84 -8.90
N ASP A 216 1.46 -0.43 -9.94
CA ASP A 216 1.75 0.97 -10.24
C ASP A 216 1.60 1.20 -11.74
N LEU A 217 0.52 1.87 -12.12
CA LEU A 217 0.17 2.29 -13.48
C LEU A 217 0.39 3.80 -13.59
N MET A 218 1.48 4.20 -14.23
CA MET A 218 1.91 5.60 -14.30
C MET A 218 2.31 6.02 -15.70
N ALA A 219 2.25 7.32 -15.99
CA ALA A 219 2.71 7.89 -17.25
C ALA A 219 4.13 8.47 -17.08
N ALA A 220 5.11 7.93 -17.82
CA ALA A 220 6.50 8.37 -17.80
C ALA A 220 7.15 8.23 -19.18
N GLY A 221 6.89 9.21 -20.07
CA GLY A 221 7.24 9.13 -21.50
C GLY A 221 6.40 8.11 -22.28
N GLY A 222 5.28 7.69 -21.69
CA GLY A 222 4.43 6.56 -22.09
C GLY A 222 3.92 5.84 -20.86
N TYR A 223 2.80 5.11 -20.96
CA TYR A 223 2.27 4.38 -19.81
C TYR A 223 3.15 3.18 -19.44
N LYS A 224 3.39 3.00 -18.16
CA LYS A 224 4.11 1.87 -17.57
C LYS A 224 3.26 1.24 -16.49
N LEU A 225 3.22 -0.09 -16.47
CA LEU A 225 2.58 -0.87 -15.42
C LEU A 225 3.63 -1.76 -14.76
N TYR A 226 3.82 -1.57 -13.46
CA TYR A 226 4.64 -2.43 -12.62
C TYR A 226 3.74 -3.28 -11.73
N LEU A 227 4.16 -4.52 -11.50
CA LEU A 227 3.54 -5.40 -10.51
C LEU A 227 4.63 -5.93 -9.58
N ASN A 228 4.55 -5.56 -8.30
CA ASN A 228 5.45 -6.01 -7.25
C ASN A 228 4.73 -7.01 -6.34
N GLU A 229 5.31 -8.19 -6.12
CA GLU A 229 4.79 -9.15 -5.14
C GLU A 229 5.20 -8.73 -3.73
N LEU A 230 4.23 -8.67 -2.80
CA LEU A 230 4.52 -8.49 -1.39
C LEU A 230 4.85 -9.85 -0.80
N THR A 231 6.10 -10.03 -0.35
CA THR A 231 6.53 -11.27 0.30
C THR A 231 6.99 -11.01 1.72
N ALA A 232 7.14 -12.06 2.53
CA ALA A 232 7.61 -11.94 3.91
C ALA A 232 9.14 -11.88 4.07
N ARG A 233 9.90 -12.01 2.98
CA ARG A 233 11.38 -12.07 3.00
C ARG A 233 12.00 -10.70 2.79
N GLN A 234 13.23 -10.44 3.24
CA GLN A 234 13.87 -9.12 3.20
C GLN A 234 13.84 -8.38 1.83
N ASP A 235 13.58 -9.06 0.72
CA ASP A 235 13.24 -8.51 -0.60
C ASP A 235 11.72 -8.28 -0.81
N ARG A 236 11.03 -7.66 0.18
CA ARG A 236 9.55 -7.65 0.30
C ARG A 236 8.75 -7.03 -0.86
N PHE A 237 9.41 -6.41 -1.85
CA PHE A 237 8.77 -5.82 -3.04
C PHE A 237 9.45 -6.25 -4.32
N LYS A 238 9.26 -7.52 -4.71
CA LYS A 238 9.88 -8.06 -5.91
C LYS A 238 9.07 -7.70 -7.14
N ILE A 239 9.66 -6.97 -8.09
CA ILE A 239 9.04 -6.75 -9.40
C ILE A 239 8.84 -8.10 -10.10
N ILE A 240 7.59 -8.46 -10.39
CA ILE A 240 7.22 -9.69 -11.10
C ILE A 240 6.95 -9.42 -12.57
N CYS A 241 6.26 -8.31 -12.88
CA CYS A 241 5.89 -7.94 -14.25
C CYS A 241 6.19 -6.46 -14.50
N ARG A 242 6.64 -6.14 -15.73
CA ARG A 242 6.70 -4.77 -16.27
C ARG A 242 6.08 -4.73 -17.65
N TYR A 243 5.25 -3.74 -17.90
CA TYR A 243 4.65 -3.47 -19.21
C TYR A 243 4.86 -2.01 -19.58
N TRP A 244 5.25 -1.76 -20.84
CA TRP A 244 5.44 -0.41 -21.37
C TRP A 244 4.56 -0.23 -22.60
N GLN A 245 4.07 0.99 -22.81
CA GLN A 245 3.42 1.41 -24.05
C GLN A 245 4.39 1.39 -25.24
#